data_AF-A0A5K1BCU3-F1
#
_entry.id   AF-A0A5K1BCU3-F1
#
_cell.length_a   1.000
_cell.length_b   1.000
_cell.length_c   1.000
_cell.angle_alpha   90.00
_cell.angle_beta   90.00
_cell.angle_gamma   90.00
#
_symmetry.space_group_name_H-M   'P 1'
#
loop_
_entity.id
_entity.type
_entity.pdbx_description
1 polymer ?
#
loop_
_entity_poly.entity_id
_entity_poly.type
_entity_poly.pdbx_seq_one_letter_code
_entity_poly.pdbx_strand_id
1 'polypeptide(L)' 'ESLLRICCAMLILIRRRLLAGDFTSNLKLLQHYPSTNISHLLYVADKLRGRSIQ' A
#
# COMPACT_ATOMS: atom_id res chain seq x y z
N GLU A 1 -8.33 -9.85 8.22
CA GLU A 1 -6.95 -10.34 7.94
C GLU A 1 -6.45 -10.10 6.51
N SER A 2 -7.01 -10.71 5.47
CA SER A 2 -6.45 -10.62 4.10
C SER A 2 -6.53 -9.22 3.47
N LEU A 3 -7.66 -8.52 3.61
CA LEU A 3 -7.85 -7.18 3.04
C LEU A 3 -6.92 -6.13 3.66
N LEU A 4 -6.71 -6.21 4.98
CA LEU A 4 -5.87 -5.24 5.69
C LEU A 4 -4.42 -5.35 5.22
N ARG A 5 -3.93 -6.58 4.97
CA ARG A 5 -2.59 -6.80 4.38
C ARG A 5 -2.48 -6.25 2.97
N ILE A 6 -3.53 -6.39 2.15
CA ILE A 6 -3.57 -5.78 0.82
C ILE A 6 -3.54 -4.25 0.93
N CYS A 7 -4.33 -3.66 1.84
CA CYS A 7 -4.34 -2.23 2.10
C CYS A 7 -2.96 -1.73 2.57
N CYS A 8 -2.32 -2.44 3.51
CA CYS A 8 -0.95 -2.15 3.94
C CYS A 8 0.05 -2.24 2.77
N ALA A 9 -0.06 -3.27 1.93
CA ALA A 9 0.79 -3.41 0.75
C ALA A 9 0.61 -2.24 -0.23
N MET A 10 -0.64 -1.81 -0.47
CA MET A 10 -0.94 -0.62 -1.27
C MET A 10 -0.23 0.62 -0.69
N LEU A 11 -0.41 0.89 0.60
CA LEU A 11 0.22 2.04 1.27
C LEU A 11 1.76 1.98 1.22
N ILE A 12 2.35 0.79 1.35
CA ILE A 12 3.81 0.61 1.24
C ILE A 12 4.31 0.96 -0.17
N LEU A 13 3.59 0.53 -1.21
CA LEU A 13 3.95 0.80 -2.60
C LEU A 13 3.96 2.30 -2.92
N ILE A 14 3.05 3.07 -2.33
CA ILE A 14 2.99 4.53 -2.51
C ILE A 14 3.69 5.32 -1.39
N ARG A 15 4.38 4.67 -0.45
CA ARG A 15 4.98 5.30 0.74
C ARG A 15 5.85 6.52 0.42
N ARG A 16 6.64 6.46 -0.65
CA ARG A 16 7.50 7.59 -1.06
C ARG A 16 6.67 8.83 -1.44
N ARG A 17 5.53 8.62 -2.10
CA ARG A 17 4.61 9.71 -2.46
C ARG A 17 3.89 10.24 -1.23
N LEU A 18 3.46 9.35 -0.33
CA LEU A 18 2.83 9.73 0.93
C LEU A 18 3.74 10.59 1.82
N LEU A 19 5.03 10.26 1.88
CA LEU A 19 6.02 11.01 2.69
C LEU A 19 6.43 12.35 2.06
N ALA A 20 6.30 12.48 0.73
CA ALA A 20 6.60 13.73 0.04
C ALA A 20 5.38 14.67 -0.03
N GLY A 21 4.16 14.14 0.08
CA GLY A 21 2.91 14.88 0.00
C GLY A 21 2.44 15.42 1.34
N ASP A 22 1.71 16.54 1.30
CA ASP A 22 0.93 17.02 2.43
C ASP A 22 -0.38 16.21 2.59
N PHE A 23 -1.13 16.49 3.65
CA PHE A 23 -2.37 15.76 3.94
C PHE A 23 -3.37 15.80 2.77
N THR A 24 -3.58 16.96 2.17
CA THR A 24 -4.52 17.13 1.05
C THR A 24 -4.08 16.34 -0.19
N SER A 25 -2.79 16.39 -0.55
CA SER A 25 -2.25 15.60 -1.67
C SER A 25 -2.36 14.09 -1.40
N ASN A 26 -2.12 13.67 -0.15
CA ASN A 26 -2.24 12.28 0.25
C ASN A 26 -3.70 11.78 0.18
N LEU A 27 -4.67 12.58 0.61
CA LEU A 27 -6.09 12.27 0.43
C LEU A 27 -6.46 12.13 -1.05
N LYS A 28 -6.02 13.08 -1.89
CA LYS A 28 -6.29 13.03 -3.33
C LYS A 28 -5.67 11.79 -3.98
N LEU A 29 -4.46 11.43 -3.59
CA LEU A 29 -3.76 10.23 -4.05
C LEU A 29 -4.47 8.93 -3.65
N LEU A 30 -4.98 8.85 -2.41
CA LEU A 30 -5.71 7.68 -1.94
C LEU A 30 -7.08 7.55 -2.61
N GLN A 31 -7.76 8.67 -2.86
CA GLN A 31 -9.03 8.70 -3.60
C GLN A 31 -8.84 8.37 -5.09
N HIS A 32 -7.71 8.75 -5.68
CA HIS A 32 -7.35 8.52 -7.08
C HIS A 32 -6.13 7.60 -7.17
N TYR A 33 -6.29 6.38 -6.70
CA TYR A 33 -5.19 5.44 -6.57
C TYR A 33 -4.62 5.06 -7.95
N PRO A 34 -3.30 5.12 -8.16
CA PRO A 34 -2.70 4.83 -9.46
C PRO A 34 -2.83 3.35 -9.83
N SER A 35 -2.94 3.06 -11.12
CA SER A 35 -2.94 1.70 -11.64
C SER A 35 -1.70 0.96 -11.14
N THR A 36 -1.94 -0.11 -10.39
CA THR A 36 -0.90 -0.90 -9.74
C THR A 36 -0.96 -2.32 -10.26
N ASN A 37 0.20 -2.92 -10.52
CA ASN A 37 0.29 -4.31 -10.96
C ASN A 37 -0.21 -5.24 -9.84
N ILE A 38 -1.32 -5.95 -10.10
CA ILE A 38 -2.00 -6.80 -9.12
C ILE A 38 -1.09 -7.94 -8.66
N SER A 39 -0.33 -8.57 -9.56
CA SER A 39 0.61 -9.65 -9.20
C SER A 39 1.68 -9.16 -8.23
N HIS A 40 2.22 -7.97 -8.48
CA HIS A 40 3.20 -7.36 -7.56
C HIS A 40 2.58 -6.97 -6.22
N LEU A 41 1.34 -6.45 -6.22
CA LEU A 41 0.61 -6.12 -5.00
C LEU A 41 0.36 -7.37 -4.13
N LEU A 42 -0.10 -8.46 -4.75
CA LEU A 42 -0.34 -9.73 -4.06
C LEU A 42 0.97 -10.32 -3.51
N TYR A 43 2.07 -10.24 -4.26
CA TYR A 43 3.38 -10.64 -3.79
C TYR A 43 3.84 -9.85 -2.55
N VAL A 44 3.67 -8.52 -2.55
CA VAL A 44 4.00 -7.69 -1.39
C VAL A 44 3.09 -8.01 -0.20
N ALA A 45 1.79 -8.20 -0.43
CA ALA A 45 0.83 -8.56 0.61
C ALA A 45 1.13 -9.93 1.23
N ASP A 46 1.52 -10.92 0.44
CA ASP A 46 1.94 -12.24 0.93
C ASP A 46 3.25 -12.14 1.73
N LYS A 47 4.21 -11.31 1.29
CA LYS A 47 5.43 -11.06 2.08
C LYS A 47 5.13 -10.43 3.45
N LEU A 48 4.05 -9.66 3.58
CA LEU A 48 3.62 -9.11 4.87
C LEU A 48 3.02 -10.19 5.81
N ARG A 49 2.51 -11.30 5.27
CA ARG A 49 1.98 -12.43 6.05
C ARG A 49 3.05 -13.08 6.93
N GLY A 50 4.31 -13.10 6.48
CA GLY A 50 5.44 -13.66 7.23
C GLY A 50 6.13 -12.72 8.22
N ARG A 51 5.65 -11.47 8.36
CA ARG A 51 6.32 -10.42 9.16
C ARG A 51 5.56 -10.02 10.43
N SER A 52 4.37 -10.55 10.67
CA SER A 52 3.52 -10.18 11.82
C SER A 52 3.75 -11.02 13.08
N ILE A 53 4.70 -11.97 13.09
CA ILE A 53 5.14 -12.68 14.30
C ILE A 53 6.64 -12.95 14.17
N GLN A 54 7.48 -11.97 14.55
CA GLN A 54 8.73 -12.20 15.28
C GLN A 54 9.21 -10.88 15.91
#